data_AF-A0A6M1NKP8-F1
#
_entry.id   AF-A0A6M1NKP8-F1
#
_cell.length_a   1.000
_cell.length_b   1.000
_cell.length_c   1.000
_cell.angle_alpha   90.00
_cell.angle_beta   90.00
_cell.angle_gamma   90.00
#
_symmetry.space_group_name_H-M   'P 1'
#
loop_
_entity.id
_entity.type
_entity.pdbx_description
1 polymer ?
#
loop_
_entity_poly.entity_id
_entity_poly.type
_entity_poly.pdbx_seq_one_letter_code
_entity_poly.pdbx_strand_id
1 'polypeptide(L)' 'MPINEYRQKNSGTDWNRVVSSKSKVTITGLDPVKEYEFRVAYIGRNPQITYSDVVMSYVF' A
#
# COMPACT_ATOMS: atom_id res chain seq x y z
N MET A 1 5.46 -0.27 -13.70
CA MET A 1 4.09 -0.37 -13.16
C MET A 1 4.13 -0.13 -11.67
N PRO A 2 3.27 0.72 -11.08
CA PRO A 2 3.25 0.91 -9.63
C PRO A 2 2.66 -0.29 -8.87
N ILE A 3 3.27 -0.61 -7.74
CA ILE A 3 2.76 -1.52 -6.72
C ILE A 3 2.29 -0.67 -5.55
N ASN A 4 1.02 -0.78 -5.18
CA ASN A 4 0.50 -0.16 -3.96
C ASN A 4 0.46 -1.25 -2.90
N GLU A 5 0.97 -0.96 -1.70
CA GLU A 5 0.96 -1.88 -0.59
C GLU A 5 0.26 -1.26 0.61
N TYR A 6 -0.54 -2.06 1.30
CA TYR A 6 -1.23 -1.64 2.51
C TYR A 6 -1.24 -2.72 3.58
N ARG A 7 -1.23 -2.32 4.85
CA ARG A 7 -1.43 -3.22 5.99
C ARG A 7 -2.11 -2.50 7.13
N GLN A 8 -2.79 -3.25 7.99
CA GLN A 8 -3.31 -2.70 9.24
C GLN A 8 -2.13 -2.36 10.16
N LYS A 9 -2.17 -1.18 10.78
CA LYS A 9 -1.15 -0.73 11.72
C LYS A 9 -1.07 -1.70 12.91
N ASN A 10 0.14 -2.08 13.30
CA ASN A 10 0.42 -3.01 14.40
C ASN A 10 -0.17 -4.43 14.25
N SER A 11 -0.62 -4.85 13.06
CA SER A 11 -1.14 -6.22 12.89
C SER A 11 -0.05 -7.29 12.93
N GLY A 12 1.22 -6.92 12.72
CA GLY A 12 2.31 -7.87 12.54
C GLY A 12 2.20 -8.68 11.23
N THR A 13 1.23 -8.36 10.37
CA THR A 13 1.01 -9.07 9.10
C THR A 13 1.89 -8.52 7.99
N ASP A 14 2.14 -9.36 6.99
CA ASP A 14 2.73 -8.94 5.72
C ASP A 14 1.89 -7.88 5.01
N TRP A 15 2.54 -7.16 4.10
CA TRP A 15 1.91 -6.13 3.28
C TRP A 15 1.03 -6.74 2.20
N ASN A 16 -0.21 -6.26 2.10
CA ASN A 16 -1.12 -6.63 1.00
C ASN A 16 -0.72 -5.87 -0.25
N ARG A 17 -0.48 -6.59 -1.35
CA ARG A 17 -0.05 -6.02 -2.63
C ARG A 17 -1.21 -5.79 -3.58
N VAL A 18 -1.31 -4.58 -4.11
CA VAL A 18 -2.23 -4.18 -5.16
C VAL A 18 -1.43 -3.61 -6.32
N VAL A 19 -1.23 -4.44 -7.35
CA VAL A 19 -0.60 -4.01 -8.60
C VAL A 19 -1.61 -3.25 -9.44
N SER A 20 -1.21 -2.08 -9.95
CA SER A 20 -2.04 -1.29 -10.84
C SER A 20 -1.19 -0.67 -11.93
N SER A 21 -1.74 -0.54 -13.13
CA SER A 21 -1.14 0.24 -14.21
C SER A 21 -1.45 1.75 -14.09
N LYS A 22 -2.35 2.13 -13.19
CA LYS A 22 -2.78 3.52 -12.96
C LYS A 22 -2.03 4.14 -11.79
N SER A 23 -1.86 5.47 -11.82
CA SER A 23 -1.27 6.26 -10.73
C SER A 23 -2.20 6.43 -9.52
N LYS A 24 -3.45 5.95 -9.61
CA LYS A 24 -4.45 5.99 -8.55
C LYS A 24 -5.10 4.62 -8.39
N VAL A 25 -5.27 4.19 -7.15
CA VAL A 25 -5.94 2.93 -6.77
C VAL A 25 -6.87 3.22 -5.61
N THR A 26 -8.08 2.66 -5.67
CA THR A 26 -9.04 2.66 -4.56
C THR A 26 -8.93 1.32 -3.85
N ILE A 27 -8.56 1.32 -2.58
CA ILE A 27 -8.54 0.14 -1.71
C ILE A 27 -9.87 0.09 -0.97
N THR A 28 -10.58 -1.03 -1.08
CA THR A 28 -11.92 -1.25 -0.51
C THR A 28 -11.93 -2.45 0.41
N GLY A 29 -12.95 -2.57 1.28
CA GLY A 29 -13.06 -3.70 2.22
C GLY A 29 -12.10 -3.60 3.41
N LEU A 30 -11.69 -2.39 3.76
CA LEU A 30 -10.96 -2.12 5.00
C LEU A 30 -11.95 -2.08 6.16
N ASP A 31 -11.53 -2.61 7.31
CA ASP A 31 -12.36 -2.56 8.50
C ASP A 31 -12.44 -1.12 9.02
N PRO A 32 -13.64 -0.63 9.38
CA PRO A 32 -13.79 0.70 9.93
C PRO A 32 -13.16 0.78 11.32
N VAL A 33 -12.84 2.00 11.77
CA VAL A 33 -12.29 2.29 13.11
C VAL A 33 -10.89 1.69 13.29
N LYS A 34 -10.12 1.56 12.20
CA LYS A 34 -8.74 1.04 12.21
C LYS A 34 -7.77 1.96 11.48
N GLU A 35 -6.53 1.95 11.95
CA GLU A 35 -5.41 2.61 11.27
C GLU A 35 -4.75 1.68 10.26
N TYR A 36 -4.46 2.21 9.08
CA TYR A 36 -3.75 1.50 8.02
C TYR A 36 -2.49 2.28 7.61
N GLU A 37 -1.45 1.52 7.30
CA GLU A 37 -0.22 2.00 6.69
C GLU A 37 -0.26 1.70 5.19
N PHE A 38 0.21 2.66 4.39
CA PHE A 38 0.24 2.58 2.93
C PHE A 38 1.63 2.96 2.44
N ARG A 39 2.11 2.26 1.41
CA ARG A 39 3.34 2.61 0.69
C ARG A 39 3.18 2.27 -0.79
N VAL A 40 3.92 2.97 -1.63
CA VAL A 40 3.89 2.75 -3.09
C VAL A 40 5.29 2.43 -3.56
N ALA A 41 5.41 1.48 -4.48
CA ALA A 41 6.65 1.13 -5.15
C ALA A 41 6.48 1.25 -6.66
N TYR A 42 7.57 1.49 -7.39
CA TYR A 42 7.56 1.45 -8.85
C TYR A 42 8.45 0.30 -9.36
N ILE A 43 7.88 -0.56 -10.22
CA ILE A 43 8.65 -1.53 -10.97
C ILE A 43 9.07 -0.89 -12.30
N GLY A 44 10.36 -0.58 -12.42
CA GLY A 44 11.00 -0.10 -13.64
C GLY A 44 11.75 -1.21 -14.38
N ARG A 45 12.60 -0.83 -15.34
CA ARG A 45 13.52 -1.77 -16.01
C ARG A 45 14.58 -2.34 -15.06
N ASN A 46 14.88 -1.63 -13.98
CA ASN A 46 15.78 -2.11 -12.95
C ASN A 46 15.03 -3.07 -12.01
N PRO A 47 15.63 -4.21 -11.61
CA PRO A 47 15.00 -5.17 -10.71
C PRO A 47 14.88 -4.66 -9.26
N GLN A 48 15.45 -3.50 -8.94
CA GLN A 48 15.35 -2.91 -7.61
C GLN A 48 13.99 -2.23 -7.44
N ILE A 49 13.22 -2.70 -6.46
CA ILE A 49 11.96 -2.09 -6.07
C ILE A 49 12.26 -0.98 -5.07
N THR A 50 12.05 0.27 -5.47
CA THR A 50 12.12 1.42 -4.58
C THR A 50 10.73 1.73 -4.04
N TYR A 51 10.59 1.74 -2.71
CA TYR A 51 9.36 2.12 -2.02
C TYR A 51 9.39 3.61 -1.65
N SER A 52 8.21 4.23 -1.61
CA SER A 52 7.98 5.53 -1.01
C SER A 52 8.06 5.46 0.51
N ASP A 53 8.05 6.63 1.15
CA ASP A 53 7.73 6.73 2.57
C ASP A 53 6.38 6.05 2.88
N VAL A 54 6.27 5.55 4.10
CA VAL A 54 5.04 4.97 4.63
C VAL A 54 4.14 6.12 5.09
N VAL A 55 2.93 6.18 4.56
CA VAL A 55 1.88 7.09 5.01
C VAL A 55 0.84 6.33 5.82
N MET A 56 0.28 6.97 6.83
CA MET A 56 -0.72 6.35 7.71
C MET A 56 -2.02 7.14 7.68
N SER A 57 -3.15 6.43 7.72
CA SER A 57 -4.48 7.04 7.73
C SER A 57 -5.48 6.21 8.52
N TYR A 58 -6.44 6.89 9.14
CA TYR A 58 -7.54 6.29 9.89
C TYR A 58 -8.73 6.04 8.96
N VAL A 59 -9.23 4.81 8.94
CA VAL A 59 -10.43 4.44 8.17
C VAL A 59 -11.64 4.58 9.06
N PHE A 60 -12.62 5.38 8.62
CA PHE A 60 -13.90 5.58 9.28
C PHE A 60 -14.97 4.67 8.69
#